data_AF-A0A6B3EUK5-F1
#
_entry.id   AF-A0A6B3EUK5-F1
#
_cell.length_a   1.000
_cell.length_b   1.000
_cell.length_c   1.000
_cell.angle_alpha   90.00
_cell.angle_beta   90.00
_cell.angle_gamma   90.00
#
_symmetry.space_group_name_H-M   'P 1'
#
loop_
_entity.id
_entity.type
_entity.pdbx_description
1 polymer ?
#
loop_
_entity_poly.entity_id
_entity_poly.type
_entity_poly.pdbx_seq_one_letter_code
_entity_poly.pdbx_strand_id
1 'polypeptide(L)' 'LERGIGVGARPQLIHKGDCWDLNDRCRPITRDEARRWIVEHIPACGQCRPDTALELLD' A
#
# COMPACT_ATOMS: atom_id res chain seq x y z
N LEU A 1 -4.03 0.82 1.49
CA LEU A 1 -3.97 -0.54 0.93
C LEU A 1 -4.96 -0.68 -0.22
N GLU A 2 -4.45 -0.81 -1.44
CA GLU A 2 -5.24 -1.13 -2.64
C GLU A 2 -5.49 -2.64 -2.75
N ARG A 3 -6.70 -3.01 -3.18
CA ARG A 3 -7.08 -4.40 -3.47
C ARG A 3 -7.28 -4.62 -4.97
N GLY A 4 -7.20 -5.87 -5.39
CA GLY A 4 -7.61 -6.30 -6.73
C GLY A 4 -9.12 -6.15 -6.98
N ILE A 5 -9.58 -6.63 -8.12
CA ILE A 5 -10.98 -6.56 -8.54
C ILE A 5 -11.70 -7.85 -8.10
N GLY A 6 -12.93 -7.70 -7.62
CA GLY A 6 -13.81 -8.82 -7.24
C GLY A 6 -13.94 -9.06 -5.73
N VAL A 7 -14.91 -9.89 -5.36
CA VAL A 7 -15.15 -10.27 -3.96
C VAL A 7 -13.97 -11.09 -3.45
N GLY A 8 -13.46 -10.74 -2.26
CA GLY A 8 -12.30 -11.41 -1.68
C GLY A 8 -10.96 -11.06 -2.35
N ALA A 9 -10.92 -10.01 -3.17
CA ALA A 9 -9.70 -9.59 -3.83
C ALA A 9 -8.55 -9.32 -2.85
N ARG A 10 -7.37 -9.84 -3.20
CA ARG A 10 -6.17 -9.75 -2.38
C ARG A 10 -5.57 -8.33 -2.36
N PRO A 11 -4.78 -8.00 -1.32
CA PRO A 11 -3.87 -6.87 -1.33
C PRO A 11 -3.00 -6.83 -2.60
N GLN A 12 -2.93 -5.67 -3.27
CA GLN A 12 -2.14 -5.52 -4.51
C GLN A 12 -1.06 -4.45 -4.41
N LEU A 13 -1.35 -3.32 -3.75
CA LEU A 13 -0.43 -2.18 -3.72
C LEU A 13 -0.60 -1.37 -2.42
N ILE A 14 0.51 -0.95 -1.82
CA ILE A 14 0.52 -0.06 -0.65
C ILE A 14 0.71 1.37 -1.11
N HIS A 15 -0.11 2.28 -0.59
CA HIS A 15 -0.09 3.71 -0.90
C HIS A 15 0.07 4.54 0.37
N LYS A 16 0.63 5.74 0.23
CA LYS A 16 0.54 6.82 1.22
C LYS A 16 -0.85 7.46 1.16
N GLY A 17 -1.34 7.98 2.28
CA GLY A 17 -2.71 8.51 2.42
C GLY A 17 -3.04 9.75 1.58
N ASP A 18 -2.05 10.37 0.96
CA ASP A 18 -2.15 11.53 0.06
C ASP A 18 -1.70 11.21 -1.38
N CYS A 19 -1.66 9.92 -1.75
CA CYS A 19 -1.33 9.51 -3.11
C CYS A 19 -2.39 10.02 -4.09
N TRP A 20 -1.96 10.52 -5.25
CA TRP A 20 -2.86 11.02 -6.29
C TRP A 20 -3.71 9.90 -6.93
N ASP A 21 -3.26 8.65 -6.84
CA ASP A 21 -3.92 7.46 -7.40
C ASP A 21 -4.80 6.72 -6.38
N LEU A 22 -5.21 7.39 -5.30
CA LEU A 22 -6.21 6.83 -4.39
C LEU A 22 -7.57 6.73 -5.08
N ASN A 23 -8.22 5.59 -4.94
CA ASN A 23 -9.54 5.29 -5.52
C ASN A 23 -10.32 4.33 -4.61
N ASP A 24 -11.52 3.94 -5.00
CA ASP A 24 -12.43 3.09 -4.20
C ASP A 24 -11.88 1.69 -3.86
N ARG A 25 -10.81 1.24 -4.53
CA ARG A 25 -10.12 -0.02 -4.19
C ARG A 25 -9.16 0.15 -3.01
N CYS A 26 -8.87 1.38 -2.60
CA CYS A 26 -8.02 1.69 -1.47
C CYS A 26 -8.82 1.69 -0.15
N ARG A 27 -8.32 0.97 0.86
CA ARG A 27 -8.74 1.16 2.26
C ARG A 27 -7.61 1.79 3.09
N PRO A 28 -7.94 2.65 4.07
CA PRO A 28 -6.96 3.09 5.05
C PRO A 28 -6.44 1.90 5.84
N ILE A 29 -5.14 1.97 6.17
CA ILE A 29 -4.43 1.06 7.05
C ILE A 29 -3.49 1.89 7.91
N THR A 30 -3.12 1.36 9.07
CA THR A 30 -2.13 1.95 9.96
C THR A 30 -0.73 1.93 9.34
N ARG A 31 0.17 2.75 9.90
CA ARG A 31 1.59 2.78 9.53
C ARG A 31 2.24 1.40 9.72
N ASP A 32 1.92 0.71 10.82
CA ASP A 32 2.48 -0.60 11.13
C ASP A 32 1.94 -1.70 10.23
N GLU A 33 0.64 -1.67 9.88
CA GLU A 33 0.10 -2.54 8.85
C GLU A 33 0.80 -2.31 7.50
N ALA A 34 1.06 -1.05 7.12
CA ALA A 34 1.74 -0.74 5.86
C ALA A 34 3.15 -1.32 5.85
N ARG A 35 3.91 -1.17 6.94
CA ARG A 35 5.23 -1.78 7.11
C ARG A 35 5.16 -3.30 6.99
N ARG A 36 4.22 -3.93 7.70
CA ARG A 36 4.03 -5.38 7.67
C ARG A 36 3.73 -5.88 6.25
N TRP A 37 2.78 -5.25 5.54
CA TRP A 37 2.41 -5.67 4.19
C TRP A 37 3.56 -5.55 3.19
N ILE A 38 4.36 -4.48 3.29
CA ILE A 38 5.54 -4.30 2.42
C ILE A 38 6.59 -5.40 2.70
N VAL A 39 6.84 -5.70 3.97
CA VAL A 39 7.76 -6.79 4.37
C VAL A 39 7.22 -8.15 3.92
N GLU A 40 5.91 -8.37 3.97
CA GLU A 40 5.23 -9.56 3.42
C GLU A 40 5.07 -9.53 1.88
N HIS A 41 5.89 -8.71 1.18
CA HIS A 41 6.02 -8.63 -0.27
C HIS A 41 4.81 -8.10 -1.04
N ILE A 42 3.90 -7.35 -0.40
CA ILE A 42 2.96 -6.53 -1.14
C ILE A 42 3.70 -5.30 -1.69
N PRO A 43 3.66 -5.05 -3.01
CA PRO A 43 4.38 -3.93 -3.60
C PRO A 43 4.02 -2.57 -2.98
N ALA A 44 5.01 -1.69 -2.89
CA ALA A 44 4.82 -0.27 -2.60
C ALA A 44 4.52 0.49 -3.89
N CYS A 45 3.63 1.48 -3.83
CA CYS A 45 3.33 2.33 -4.97
C CYS A 45 4.57 3.13 -5.38
N GLY A 46 5.00 2.96 -6.64
CA GLY A 46 6.16 3.65 -7.18
C GLY A 46 6.01 5.17 -7.26
N GLN A 47 4.78 5.70 -7.21
CA GLN A 47 4.51 7.14 -7.28
C GLN A 47 4.64 7.82 -5.92
N CYS A 48 3.96 7.31 -4.89
CA CYS A 48 3.99 7.91 -3.56
C CYS A 48 5.06 7.32 -2.62
N ARG A 49 5.79 6.29 -3.07
CA ARG A 49 6.95 5.66 -2.40
C ARG A 49 6.77 5.48 -0.88
N PRO A 50 5.72 4.76 -0.43
CA PRO A 50 5.47 4.59 1.00
C PRO A 50 6.56 3.77 1.68
N ASP A 51 7.22 2.86 0.97
CA ASP A 51 8.42 2.14 1.41
C ASP A 51 9.57 3.09 1.78
N THR A 52 9.83 4.10 0.95
CA THR A 52 10.82 5.16 1.25
C THR A 52 10.38 5.99 2.45
N ALA A 53 9.11 6.41 2.50
CA ALA A 53 8.58 7.18 3.64
C ALA A 53 8.56 6.39 4.96
N LEU A 54 8.58 5.06 4.88
CA LEU A 54 8.64 4.13 6.01
C LEU A 54 10.07 3.65 6.31
N GLU A 55 11.06 4.13 5.56
CA GLU A 55 12.48 3.78 5.72
C GLU A 55 12.70 2.26 5.64
N LEU A 56 12.08 1.61 4.66
CA LEU A 56 12.17 0.16 4.42
C LEU A 56 13.14 -0.22 3.29
N LEU A 57 13.72 0.78 2.63
CA LEU A 57 14.76 0.60 1.62
C LEU A 57 16.09 0.93 2.29
N ASP A 58 17.06 0.01 2.21
CA ASP A 58 18.45 0.23 2.56
C ASP A 58 19.20 0.98 1.44
#